data_AF-A0A8S0PQ38-F1
#
_entry.id   AF-A0A8S0PQ38-F1
#
_cell.length_a   1.000
_cell.length_b   1.000
_cell.length_c   1.000
_cell.angle_alpha   90.00
_cell.angle_beta   90.00
_cell.angle_gamma   90.00
#
_symmetry.space_group_name_H-M   'P 1'
#
loop_
_entity.id
_entity.type
_entity.pdbx_description
1 polymer ?
#
loop_
_entity_poly.entity_id
_entity_poly.type
_entity_poly.pdbx_seq_one_letter_code
_entity_poly.pdbx_strand_id
1 'polypeptide(L)'
;MSITLRDVGALVNLPPLGDTIFPGILIFGVAPKFDKKLTESYSSLQNCYNHSSAEPSHAKRVAFLQIWLCKYILCVPSMKPSMSYLPIAHELARGRPLNLCSFFLAALYRGMASLQFQLKNGVSPTGSGPLWFTQMWLKAYFPSLGALSLSFHTASCYGLAIDPLSPVTMSRRDIFSFFYTLDSIPSFFPFPPFLTPDYVQPPSTLDSASTSLLVWVQFLTGRELFHDIFTGTNAKAEFEIYAPQFFARQLGFGQTWPVPPCYSRNLIDGFHTINKVEAEAINTRNILLTSNFSLAPFNPSHVIHQLFEQLWPSV
;
A
#
# COMPACT_ATOMS: atom_id res chain seq x y z
N MET A 1 -4.02 12.37 9.95
CA MET A 1 -3.97 11.82 8.59
C MET A 1 -3.14 10.55 8.59
N SER A 2 -3.37 9.64 7.65
CA SER A 2 -2.53 8.47 7.39
C SER A 2 -2.55 8.12 5.91
N ILE A 3 -1.66 7.25 5.48
CA ILE A 3 -1.62 6.71 4.11
C ILE A 3 -2.74 5.69 3.96
N THR A 4 -3.56 5.82 2.92
CA THR A 4 -4.75 5.00 2.65
C THR A 4 -4.60 4.18 1.37
N LEU A 5 -5.50 3.22 1.14
CA LEU A 5 -5.55 2.48 -0.13
C LEU A 5 -5.82 3.41 -1.33
N ARG A 6 -6.62 4.46 -1.12
CA ARG A 6 -6.86 5.49 -2.14
C ARG A 6 -5.55 6.19 -2.53
N ASP A 7 -4.70 6.51 -1.55
CA ASP A 7 -3.41 7.14 -1.82
C ASP A 7 -2.52 6.22 -2.65
N VAL A 8 -2.47 4.92 -2.35
CA VAL A 8 -1.71 3.93 -3.12
C VAL A 8 -2.23 3.84 -4.56
N GLY A 9 -3.56 3.77 -4.73
CA GLY A 9 -4.18 3.77 -6.06
C GLY A 9 -3.88 5.05 -6.85
N ALA A 10 -3.93 6.22 -6.21
CA ALA A 10 -3.69 7.51 -6.84
C ALA A 10 -2.23 7.73 -7.23
N LEU A 11 -1.30 7.39 -6.33
CA LEU A 11 0.11 7.74 -6.47
C LEU A 11 0.86 6.74 -7.36
N VAL A 12 0.59 5.45 -7.23
CA VAL A 12 1.39 4.40 -7.90
C VAL A 12 0.57 3.46 -8.77
N ASN A 13 -0.76 3.64 -8.82
CA ASN A 13 -1.67 2.86 -9.68
C ASN A 13 -1.50 1.34 -9.51
N LEU A 14 -1.23 0.89 -8.29
CA LEU A 14 -1.25 -0.54 -7.96
C LEU A 14 -2.70 -1.03 -7.94
N PRO A 15 -2.99 -2.22 -8.51
CA PRO A 15 -4.35 -2.72 -8.64
C PRO A 15 -5.02 -2.91 -7.26
N PRO A 16 -6.15 -2.23 -7.01
CA PRO A 16 -6.92 -2.36 -5.76
C PRO A 16 -7.91 -3.53 -5.79
N LEU A 17 -8.17 -4.10 -6.96
CA LEU A 17 -9.00 -5.29 -7.16
C LEU A 17 -8.14 -6.51 -7.51
N GLY A 18 -8.70 -7.69 -7.30
CA GLY A 18 -8.03 -8.97 -7.51
C GLY A 18 -8.06 -9.83 -6.25
N ASP A 19 -7.47 -11.02 -6.35
CA ASP A 19 -7.43 -11.97 -5.24
C ASP A 19 -6.57 -11.41 -4.10
N THR A 20 -7.06 -11.57 -2.87
CA THR A 20 -6.30 -11.28 -1.66
C THR A 20 -5.04 -12.13 -1.64
N ILE A 21 -3.88 -11.50 -1.44
CA ILE A 21 -2.62 -12.24 -1.30
C ILE A 21 -2.54 -12.78 0.13
N PHE A 22 -2.67 -14.10 0.30
CA PHE A 22 -2.52 -14.81 1.57
C PHE A 22 -2.05 -16.26 1.32
N PRO A 23 -1.58 -17.00 2.35
CA PRO A 23 -0.98 -18.33 2.15
C PRO A 23 -1.87 -19.36 1.43
N GLY A 24 -3.19 -19.25 1.55
CA GLY A 24 -4.12 -20.24 0.98
C GLY A 24 -4.29 -20.16 -0.54
N ILE A 25 -4.04 -19.01 -1.16
CA ILE A 25 -4.13 -18.87 -2.64
C ILE A 25 -2.81 -19.12 -3.36
N LEU A 26 -1.68 -19.15 -2.64
CA LEU A 26 -0.35 -19.30 -3.21
C LEU A 26 0.08 -20.78 -3.16
N ILE A 27 0.27 -21.39 -4.32
CA ILE A 27 0.67 -22.80 -4.41
C ILE A 27 2.20 -22.91 -4.38
N PHE A 28 2.72 -23.47 -3.29
CA PHE A 28 4.16 -23.73 -3.15
C PHE A 28 4.64 -24.79 -4.15
N GLY A 29 5.84 -24.62 -4.70
CA GLY A 29 6.50 -25.61 -5.56
C GLY A 29 6.09 -25.60 -7.03
N VAL A 30 5.08 -24.80 -7.42
CA VAL A 30 4.67 -24.62 -8.82
C VAL A 30 5.54 -23.58 -9.53
N ALA A 31 6.06 -22.60 -8.78
CA ALA A 31 6.94 -21.59 -9.33
C ALA A 31 8.25 -22.21 -9.87
N PRO A 32 8.84 -21.63 -10.95
CA PRO A 32 10.10 -22.09 -11.50
C PRO A 32 11.18 -22.20 -10.42
N LYS A 33 11.91 -23.32 -10.44
CA LYS A 33 13.10 -23.50 -9.60
C LYS A 33 14.28 -22.80 -10.27
N PHE A 34 14.74 -21.70 -9.69
CA PHE A 34 15.98 -21.07 -10.09
C PHE A 34 17.17 -21.77 -9.44
N ASP A 35 18.28 -21.94 -10.17
CA ASP A 35 19.51 -22.47 -9.59
C ASP A 35 20.00 -21.52 -8.48
N LYS A 36 20.46 -22.09 -7.36
CA LYS A 36 20.86 -21.35 -6.16
C LYS A 36 21.92 -20.30 -6.50
N LYS A 37 22.88 -20.62 -7.37
CA LYS A 37 23.93 -19.69 -7.84
C LYS A 37 23.37 -18.44 -8.51
N LEU A 38 22.21 -18.54 -9.16
CA LEU A 38 21.58 -17.45 -9.91
C LEU A 38 20.74 -16.53 -9.00
N THR A 39 20.42 -16.98 -7.78
CA THR A 39 19.63 -16.25 -6.78
C THR A 39 20.48 -15.64 -5.67
N GLU A 40 21.81 -15.62 -5.81
CA GLU A 40 22.73 -15.11 -4.78
C GLU A 40 22.65 -13.59 -4.62
N SER A 41 22.24 -12.86 -5.66
CA SER A 41 22.02 -11.42 -5.64
C SER A 41 21.01 -10.99 -6.70
N TYR A 42 20.51 -9.75 -6.59
CA TYR A 42 19.69 -9.15 -7.66
C TYR A 42 20.42 -9.07 -9.00
N SER A 43 21.70 -8.71 -9.01
CA SER A 43 22.50 -8.57 -10.24
C SER A 43 22.76 -9.92 -10.89
N SER A 44 23.01 -10.98 -10.10
CA SER A 44 23.14 -12.35 -10.60
C SER A 44 21.88 -12.77 -11.36
N LEU A 45 20.70 -12.58 -10.76
CA LEU A 45 19.43 -12.95 -11.39
C LEU A 45 19.13 -12.10 -12.63
N GLN A 46 19.44 -10.80 -12.59
CA GLN A 46 19.27 -9.90 -13.73
C GLN A 46 20.16 -10.29 -14.90
N ASN A 47 21.45 -10.57 -14.66
CA ASN A 47 22.41 -10.95 -15.70
C ASN A 47 22.01 -12.24 -16.42
N CYS A 48 21.45 -13.22 -15.70
CA CYS A 48 21.01 -14.49 -16.28
C CYS A 48 19.88 -14.33 -17.31
N TYR A 49 19.07 -13.28 -17.16
CA TYR A 49 17.89 -13.07 -17.99
C TYR A 49 18.00 -11.85 -18.91
N ASN A 50 19.17 -11.19 -18.94
CA ASN A 50 19.44 -9.97 -19.73
C ASN A 50 19.69 -10.24 -21.23
N HIS A 51 19.10 -11.30 -21.79
CA HIS A 51 19.31 -11.69 -23.20
C HIS A 51 18.12 -11.33 -24.07
N SER A 52 18.42 -10.62 -25.17
CA SER A 52 17.49 -10.20 -26.24
C SER A 52 16.75 -11.40 -26.85
N SER A 53 15.54 -11.65 -26.37
CA SER A 53 14.56 -12.54 -26.98
C SER A 53 13.32 -11.70 -27.27
N ALA A 54 12.71 -11.89 -28.44
CA ALA A 54 11.52 -11.15 -28.86
C ALA A 54 10.33 -11.36 -27.89
N GLU A 55 10.23 -12.55 -27.26
CA GLU A 55 9.34 -12.78 -26.13
C GLU A 55 10.09 -13.36 -24.91
N PRO A 56 9.81 -12.87 -23.69
CA PRO A 56 10.35 -13.46 -22.47
C PRO A 56 9.63 -14.76 -22.13
N SER A 57 10.40 -15.82 -21.85
CA SER A 57 9.88 -17.08 -21.31
C SER A 57 9.15 -16.87 -19.98
N HIS A 58 8.29 -17.80 -19.56
CA HIS A 58 7.60 -17.73 -18.26
C HIS A 58 8.59 -17.51 -17.11
N ALA A 59 9.69 -18.29 -17.07
CA ALA A 59 10.74 -18.14 -16.06
C ALA A 59 11.37 -16.73 -16.05
N LYS A 60 11.59 -16.12 -17.23
CA LYS A 60 12.07 -14.73 -17.36
C LYS A 60 11.07 -13.74 -16.75
N ARG A 61 9.77 -13.90 -17.03
CA ARG A 61 8.70 -13.04 -16.48
C ARG A 61 8.63 -13.15 -14.96
N VAL A 62 8.69 -14.37 -14.42
CA VAL A 62 8.69 -14.61 -12.98
C VAL A 62 9.91 -13.98 -12.31
N ALA A 63 11.11 -14.18 -12.86
CA ALA A 63 12.34 -13.59 -12.33
C ALA A 63 12.28 -12.06 -12.33
N PHE A 64 11.83 -11.46 -13.45
CA PHE A 64 11.62 -10.01 -13.55
C PHE A 64 10.64 -9.52 -12.48
N LEU A 65 9.47 -10.13 -12.36
CA LEU A 65 8.44 -9.73 -11.40
C LEU A 65 8.92 -9.90 -9.95
N GLN A 66 9.71 -10.94 -9.66
CA GLN A 66 10.27 -11.14 -8.32
C GLN A 66 11.28 -10.03 -7.97
N ILE A 67 12.17 -9.66 -8.90
CA ILE A 67 13.10 -8.53 -8.73
C ILE A 67 12.32 -7.24 -8.55
N TRP A 68 11.34 -6.99 -9.44
CA TRP A 68 10.51 -5.80 -9.42
C TRP A 68 9.78 -5.63 -8.08
N LEU A 69 9.10 -6.68 -7.62
CA LEU A 69 8.42 -6.69 -6.33
C LEU A 69 9.39 -6.45 -5.17
N CYS A 70 10.47 -7.23 -5.06
CA CYS A 70 11.35 -7.15 -3.90
C CYS A 70 12.16 -5.85 -3.86
N LYS A 71 12.72 -5.41 -5.00
CA LYS A 71 13.68 -4.31 -5.05
C LYS A 71 13.01 -2.94 -5.17
N TYR A 72 12.03 -2.81 -6.07
CA TYR A 72 11.50 -1.51 -6.47
C TYR A 72 10.14 -1.21 -5.83
N ILE A 73 9.28 -2.22 -5.70
CA ILE A 73 7.96 -2.02 -5.10
C ILE A 73 8.05 -2.06 -3.60
N LEU A 74 8.47 -3.17 -3.00
CA LEU A 74 8.38 -3.42 -1.55
C LEU A 74 9.66 -3.09 -0.79
N CYS A 75 10.77 -2.86 -1.48
CA CYS A 75 12.08 -2.55 -0.90
C CYS A 75 12.47 -3.49 0.25
N VAL A 76 12.42 -4.80 -0.03
CA VAL A 76 12.76 -5.86 0.92
C VAL A 76 14.24 -5.71 1.33
N PRO A 77 14.57 -5.67 2.63
CA PRO A 77 15.92 -5.47 3.14
C PRO A 77 16.76 -6.75 3.01
N SER A 78 17.03 -7.16 1.77
CA SER A 78 17.86 -8.32 1.43
C SER A 78 18.69 -8.01 0.19
N MET A 79 19.90 -8.53 0.11
CA MET A 79 20.77 -8.39 -1.07
C MET A 79 20.34 -9.28 -2.25
N LYS A 80 19.40 -10.21 -2.01
CA LYS A 80 18.85 -11.12 -3.00
C LYS A 80 17.31 -11.09 -2.98
N PRO A 81 16.66 -11.39 -4.11
CA PRO A 81 15.21 -11.52 -4.14
C PRO A 81 14.74 -12.56 -3.13
N SER A 82 13.80 -12.17 -2.25
CA SER A 82 13.29 -13.10 -1.24
C SER A 82 12.41 -14.17 -1.88
N MET A 83 12.61 -15.42 -1.46
CA MET A 83 11.84 -16.56 -1.96
C MET A 83 10.38 -16.53 -1.52
N SER A 84 10.06 -15.78 -0.46
CA SER A 84 8.67 -15.57 -0.01
C SER A 84 7.83 -14.85 -1.06
N TYR A 85 8.44 -14.06 -1.94
CA TYR A 85 7.76 -13.32 -3.01
C TYR A 85 7.73 -14.07 -4.35
N LEU A 86 8.45 -15.20 -4.47
CA LEU A 86 8.47 -16.00 -5.69
C LEU A 86 7.08 -16.53 -6.09
N PRO A 87 6.24 -17.06 -5.17
CA PRO A 87 4.89 -17.49 -5.52
C PRO A 87 4.01 -16.34 -6.01
N ILE A 88 4.16 -15.15 -5.43
CA ILE A 88 3.41 -13.95 -5.86
C ILE A 88 3.82 -13.57 -7.28
N ALA A 89 5.13 -13.50 -7.56
CA ALA A 89 5.66 -13.22 -8.89
C ALA A 89 5.22 -14.27 -9.93
N HIS A 90 5.10 -15.53 -9.52
CA HIS A 90 4.60 -16.61 -10.36
C HIS A 90 3.13 -16.42 -10.76
N GLU A 91 2.26 -16.12 -9.81
CA GLU A 91 0.84 -15.89 -10.08
C GLU A 91 0.63 -14.65 -10.95
N LEU A 92 1.38 -13.57 -10.71
CA LEU A 92 1.38 -12.39 -11.57
C LEU A 92 1.83 -12.72 -13.00
N ALA A 93 2.87 -13.53 -13.18
CA ALA A 93 3.35 -13.94 -14.50
C ALA A 93 2.33 -14.77 -15.29
N ARG A 94 1.41 -15.46 -14.59
CA ARG A 94 0.27 -16.18 -15.18
C ARG A 94 -0.91 -15.28 -15.52
N GLY A 95 -0.84 -13.99 -15.21
CA GLY A 95 -1.93 -13.04 -15.41
C GLY A 95 -3.03 -13.12 -14.35
N ARG A 96 -2.77 -13.75 -13.20
CA ARG A 96 -3.74 -13.77 -12.10
C ARG A 96 -3.86 -12.36 -11.50
N PRO A 97 -5.08 -11.78 -11.43
CA PRO A 97 -5.26 -10.48 -10.80
C PRO A 97 -5.06 -10.61 -9.29
N LEU A 98 -4.09 -9.89 -8.73
CA LEU A 98 -3.82 -9.86 -7.30
C LEU A 98 -4.03 -8.44 -6.76
N ASN A 99 -4.59 -8.34 -5.55
CA ASN A 99 -4.77 -7.07 -4.86
C ASN A 99 -3.43 -6.55 -4.30
N LEU A 100 -2.58 -6.04 -5.18
CA LEU A 100 -1.26 -5.50 -4.82
C LEU A 100 -1.38 -4.21 -4.00
N CYS A 101 -2.44 -3.43 -4.17
CA CYS A 101 -2.67 -2.21 -3.39
C CYS A 101 -2.76 -2.51 -1.88
N SER A 102 -3.55 -3.52 -1.50
CA SER A 102 -3.71 -3.94 -0.10
C SER A 102 -2.42 -4.50 0.48
N PHE A 103 -1.75 -5.35 -0.28
CA PHE A 103 -0.48 -5.96 0.12
C PHE A 103 0.64 -4.93 0.30
N PHE A 104 0.72 -3.95 -0.61
CA PHE A 104 1.66 -2.84 -0.54
C PHE A 104 1.42 -1.96 0.69
N LEU A 105 0.16 -1.60 0.97
CA LEU A 105 -0.17 -0.78 2.13
C LEU A 105 0.17 -1.49 3.45
N ALA A 106 -0.07 -2.80 3.55
CA ALA A 106 0.32 -3.59 4.71
C ALA A 106 1.85 -3.59 4.89
N ALA A 107 2.61 -3.82 3.83
CA ALA A 107 4.07 -3.75 3.87
C ALA A 107 4.59 -2.35 4.26
N LEU A 108 3.92 -1.28 3.82
CA LEU A 108 4.23 0.09 4.19
C LEU A 108 3.98 0.36 5.68
N TYR A 109 2.82 -0.04 6.19
CA TYR A 109 2.48 0.09 7.61
C TYR A 109 3.49 -0.66 8.49
N ARG A 110 3.83 -1.90 8.12
CA ARG A 110 4.86 -2.68 8.80
C ARG A 110 6.23 -2.00 8.76
N GLY A 111 6.63 -1.48 7.60
CA GLY A 111 7.87 -0.74 7.43
C GLY A 111 7.96 0.48 8.33
N MET A 112 6.89 1.27 8.40
CA MET A 112 6.81 2.44 9.29
C MET A 112 6.81 2.06 10.77
N ALA A 113 6.09 1.01 11.16
CA ALA A 113 6.08 0.51 12.54
C ALA A 113 7.47 0.02 12.98
N SER A 114 8.16 -0.71 12.10
CA SER A 114 9.54 -1.15 12.32
C SER A 114 10.50 0.02 12.48
N LEU A 115 10.40 1.02 11.60
CA LEU A 115 11.19 2.26 11.68
C LEU A 115 10.95 3.00 12.99
N GLN A 116 9.68 3.17 13.39
CA GLN A 116 9.32 3.82 14.65
C GLN A 116 9.92 3.09 15.86
N PHE A 117 9.82 1.76 15.88
CA PHE A 117 10.40 0.93 16.93
C PHE A 117 11.91 1.10 17.02
N GLN A 118 12.62 1.08 15.89
CA GLN A 118 14.07 1.25 15.87
C GLN A 118 14.50 2.64 16.37
N LEU A 119 13.82 3.69 15.91
CA LEU A 119 14.09 5.07 16.35
C LEU A 119 13.87 5.26 17.85
N LYS A 120 12.77 4.71 18.40
CA LYS A 120 12.49 4.78 19.85
C LYS A 120 13.55 4.08 20.70
N ASN A 121 14.13 3.00 20.18
CA ASN A 121 15.14 2.20 20.87
C ASN A 121 16.59 2.60 20.54
N GLY A 122 16.81 3.70 19.80
CA GLY A 122 18.15 4.17 19.44
C GLY A 122 18.91 3.24 18.49
N VAL A 123 18.21 2.33 17.81
CA VAL A 123 18.81 1.41 16.82
C VAL A 123 18.93 2.13 15.48
N SER A 124 20.04 1.91 14.77
CA SER A 124 20.21 2.45 13.41
C SER A 124 19.06 2.00 12.51
N PRO A 125 18.36 2.93 11.83
CA PRO A 125 17.19 2.59 11.04
C PRO A 125 17.57 1.71 9.85
N THR A 126 17.12 0.47 9.85
CA THR A 126 17.16 -0.42 8.69
C THR A 126 15.84 -0.23 7.95
N GLY A 127 15.85 0.60 6.90
CA GLY A 127 14.66 0.87 6.10
C GLY A 127 14.11 -0.43 5.51
N SER A 128 12.99 -0.91 6.05
CA SER A 128 12.23 -2.05 5.53
C SER A 128 10.90 -1.55 4.99
N GLY A 129 10.46 -2.11 3.87
CA GLY A 129 9.20 -1.73 3.24
C GLY A 129 9.32 -0.50 2.33
N PRO A 130 8.23 -0.14 1.63
CA PRO A 130 8.22 0.89 0.60
C PRO A 130 8.21 2.33 1.15
N LEU A 131 9.14 2.67 2.06
CA LEU A 131 9.18 3.97 2.74
C LEU A 131 9.34 5.18 1.78
N TRP A 132 9.82 4.94 0.56
CA TRP A 132 9.86 5.96 -0.50
C TRP A 132 8.47 6.54 -0.78
N PHE A 133 7.42 5.74 -0.61
CA PHE A 133 6.04 6.14 -0.84
C PHE A 133 5.61 7.27 0.11
N THR A 134 6.12 7.26 1.36
CA THR A 134 5.83 8.31 2.35
C THR A 134 6.27 9.68 1.84
N GLN A 135 7.39 9.77 1.11
CA GLN A 135 7.85 11.03 0.53
C GLN A 135 6.89 11.54 -0.55
N MET A 136 6.42 10.65 -1.43
CA MET A 136 5.42 11.01 -2.45
C MET A 136 4.09 11.44 -1.82
N TRP A 137 3.63 10.72 -0.80
CA TRP A 137 2.43 11.07 -0.06
C TRP A 137 2.54 12.43 0.62
N LEU A 138 3.68 12.74 1.27
CA LEU A 138 3.92 14.06 1.86
C LEU A 138 3.86 15.17 0.80
N LYS A 139 4.51 14.99 -0.35
CA LYS A 139 4.47 15.98 -1.44
C LYS A 139 3.06 16.17 -2.01
N ALA A 140 2.25 15.11 -2.05
CA ALA A 140 0.87 15.20 -2.54
C ALA A 140 -0.03 16.03 -1.61
N TYR A 141 0.05 15.81 -0.31
CA TYR A 141 -0.81 16.50 0.67
C TYR A 141 -0.26 17.85 1.15
N PHE A 142 1.04 18.06 1.02
CA PHE A 142 1.71 19.32 1.37
C PHE A 142 2.50 19.84 0.17
N PRO A 143 1.85 20.52 -0.79
CA PRO A 143 2.50 21.05 -2.00
C PRO A 143 3.68 21.98 -1.70
N SER A 144 3.71 22.62 -0.53
CA SER A 144 4.85 23.41 -0.07
C SER A 144 6.15 22.59 0.07
N LEU A 145 6.05 21.27 0.21
CA LEU A 145 7.19 20.33 0.29
C LEU A 145 7.64 19.82 -1.09
N GLY A 146 6.92 20.09 -2.17
CA GLY A 146 7.29 19.59 -3.50
C GLY A 146 6.51 20.22 -4.64
N ALA A 147 7.21 20.55 -5.72
CA ALA A 147 6.59 21.02 -6.95
C ALA A 147 6.02 19.86 -7.78
N LEU A 148 4.90 20.12 -8.47
CA LEU A 148 4.43 19.26 -9.54
C LEU A 148 5.29 19.51 -10.79
N SER A 149 5.69 18.44 -11.49
CA SER A 149 6.47 18.54 -12.73
C SER A 149 5.56 18.85 -13.91
N LEU A 150 5.87 19.93 -14.65
CA LEU A 150 5.11 20.41 -15.82
C LEU A 150 5.03 19.46 -17.03
N SER A 151 5.64 18.27 -16.96
CA SER A 151 5.61 17.25 -18.01
C SER A 151 4.34 16.37 -17.98
N PHE A 152 3.18 17.01 -17.76
CA PHE A 152 1.93 16.39 -17.33
C PHE A 152 1.18 15.52 -18.35
N HIS A 153 1.49 15.60 -19.64
CA HIS A 153 0.54 15.13 -20.68
C HIS A 153 0.46 13.60 -20.86
N THR A 154 1.25 12.81 -20.14
CA THR A 154 1.31 11.35 -20.31
C THR A 154 1.37 10.54 -19.01
N ALA A 155 1.22 11.18 -17.85
CA ALA A 155 1.35 10.49 -16.56
C ALA A 155 0.15 9.55 -16.33
N SER A 156 0.41 8.25 -16.16
CA SER A 156 -0.62 7.24 -15.87
C SER A 156 -1.11 7.25 -14.42
N CYS A 157 -0.45 8.02 -13.55
CA CYS A 157 -0.81 8.19 -12.13
C CYS A 157 -0.19 9.45 -11.54
N TYR A 158 -0.69 9.89 -10.39
CA TYR A 158 -0.30 11.16 -9.78
C TYR A 158 1.17 11.18 -9.35
N GLY A 159 1.70 10.05 -8.87
CA GLY A 159 3.10 9.96 -8.43
C GLY A 159 4.12 10.14 -9.55
N LEU A 160 3.75 9.88 -10.81
CA LEU A 160 4.60 10.19 -11.98
C LEU A 160 4.59 11.68 -12.34
N ALA A 161 3.56 12.41 -11.92
CA ALA A 161 3.46 13.85 -12.11
C ALA A 161 4.17 14.65 -11.00
N ILE A 162 4.39 14.03 -9.82
CA ILE A 162 5.21 14.62 -8.76
C ILE A 162 6.69 14.48 -9.17
N ASP A 163 7.46 15.56 -9.08
CA ASP A 163 8.91 15.47 -9.27
C ASP A 163 9.55 14.69 -8.09
N PRO A 164 9.97 13.42 -8.29
CA PRO A 164 10.47 12.59 -7.20
C PRO A 164 11.89 12.99 -6.79
N LEU A 165 12.60 13.78 -7.62
CA LEU A 165 14.05 13.98 -7.52
C LEU A 165 14.44 15.35 -7.00
N SER A 166 13.54 16.34 -7.01
CA SER A 166 13.80 17.61 -6.33
C SER A 166 13.82 17.39 -4.80
N PRO A 167 14.99 17.50 -4.13
CA PRO A 167 15.07 17.41 -2.69
C PRO A 167 14.26 18.57 -2.10
N VAL A 168 13.59 18.33 -0.98
CA VAL A 168 13.00 19.43 -0.22
C VAL A 168 14.14 20.33 0.21
N THR A 169 14.15 21.59 -0.24
CA THR A 169 15.21 22.57 0.05
C THR A 169 15.20 23.06 1.50
N MET A 170 14.25 22.60 2.30
CA MET A 170 14.05 22.99 3.69
C MET A 170 15.04 22.29 4.61
N SER A 171 15.56 23.01 5.61
CA SER A 171 16.35 22.37 6.66
C SER A 171 15.49 21.48 7.55
N ARG A 172 16.11 20.58 8.33
CA ARG A 172 15.38 19.78 9.34
C ARG A 172 14.59 20.65 10.31
N ARG A 173 15.15 21.81 10.69
CA ARG A 173 14.48 22.78 11.55
C ARG A 173 13.24 23.35 10.86
N ASP A 174 13.37 23.76 9.60
CA ASP A 174 12.26 24.36 8.85
C ASP A 174 11.14 23.35 8.61
N ILE A 175 11.47 22.07 8.35
CA ILE A 175 10.47 21.00 8.23
C ILE A 175 9.74 20.79 9.55
N PHE A 176 10.47 20.73 10.66
CA PHE A 176 9.87 20.61 11.99
C PHE A 176 8.98 21.81 12.28
N SER A 177 9.48 23.03 12.07
CA SER A 177 8.71 24.26 12.24
C SER A 177 7.48 24.29 11.36
N PHE A 178 7.59 23.90 10.08
CA PHE A 178 6.46 23.82 9.16
C PHE A 178 5.32 22.94 9.69
N PHE A 179 5.64 21.72 10.16
CA PHE A 179 4.62 20.84 10.71
C PHE A 179 4.14 21.26 12.10
N TYR A 180 5.02 21.88 12.90
CA TYR A 180 4.69 22.35 14.23
C TYR A 180 3.74 23.56 14.21
N THR A 181 3.92 24.47 13.24
CA THR A 181 3.07 25.66 13.05
C THR A 181 1.97 25.43 12.02
N LEU A 182 1.65 24.17 11.69
CA LEU A 182 0.64 23.87 10.69
C LEU A 182 -0.76 24.01 11.30
N ASP A 183 -1.34 25.20 11.17
CA ASP A 183 -2.68 25.49 11.70
C ASP A 183 -3.79 24.76 10.94
N SER A 184 -3.58 24.51 9.64
CA SER A 184 -4.55 23.79 8.79
C SER A 184 -3.87 23.01 7.67
N ILE A 185 -4.54 21.95 7.22
CA ILE A 185 -4.07 21.13 6.10
C ILE A 185 -4.59 21.75 4.79
N PRO A 186 -3.74 21.97 3.77
CA PRO A 186 -4.13 22.63 2.52
C PRO A 186 -5.27 21.93 1.77
N SER A 187 -5.24 20.60 1.73
CA SER A 187 -6.30 19.78 1.13
C SER A 187 -6.28 18.37 1.70
N PHE A 188 -7.46 17.83 2.01
CA PHE A 188 -7.63 16.40 2.32
C PHE A 188 -7.88 15.55 1.07
N PHE A 189 -8.04 16.16 -0.10
CA PHE A 189 -8.37 15.46 -1.34
C PHE A 189 -7.47 15.95 -2.49
N PRO A 190 -6.15 15.69 -2.45
CA PRO A 190 -5.17 16.37 -3.29
C PRO A 190 -5.08 15.84 -4.73
N PHE A 191 -5.91 14.86 -5.12
CA PHE A 191 -5.77 14.16 -6.39
C PHE A 191 -6.77 14.67 -7.44
N PRO A 192 -6.33 15.49 -8.40
CA PRO A 192 -7.20 15.98 -9.46
C PRO A 192 -7.57 14.84 -10.42
N PRO A 193 -8.80 14.84 -10.99
CA PRO A 193 -9.26 13.78 -11.89
C PRO A 193 -8.33 13.53 -13.08
N PHE A 194 -7.79 14.58 -13.69
CA PHE A 194 -6.98 14.48 -14.91
C PHE A 194 -5.56 13.91 -14.71
N LEU A 195 -5.12 13.68 -13.47
CA LEU A 195 -3.81 13.07 -13.15
C LEU A 195 -3.96 11.72 -12.42
N THR A 196 -5.17 11.18 -12.32
CA THR A 196 -5.40 9.91 -11.64
C THR A 196 -6.31 8.99 -12.45
N PRO A 197 -6.21 7.66 -12.24
CA PRO A 197 -7.20 6.74 -12.77
C PRO A 197 -8.60 7.13 -12.32
N ASP A 198 -9.61 6.98 -13.18
CA ASP A 198 -11.00 7.36 -12.92
C ASP A 198 -11.56 6.74 -11.63
N TYR A 199 -11.13 5.51 -11.29
CA TYR A 199 -11.56 4.80 -10.09
C TYR A 199 -11.13 5.47 -8.78
N VAL A 200 -10.17 6.41 -8.81
CA VAL A 200 -9.67 7.15 -7.63
C VAL A 200 -10.65 8.26 -7.22
N GLN A 201 -11.50 8.69 -8.15
CA GLN A 201 -12.53 9.69 -7.92
C GLN A 201 -13.79 9.04 -7.38
N PRO A 202 -14.56 9.72 -6.51
CA PRO A 202 -15.77 9.15 -5.92
C PRO A 202 -16.76 8.72 -7.00
N PRO A 203 -17.48 7.61 -6.81
CA PRO A 203 -18.45 7.16 -7.79
C PRO A 203 -19.56 8.21 -7.91
N SER A 204 -19.77 8.73 -9.11
CA SER A 204 -20.83 9.69 -9.43
C SER A 204 -22.18 9.01 -9.72
N THR A 205 -22.16 7.73 -10.09
CA THR A 205 -23.34 6.91 -10.39
C THR A 205 -23.32 5.59 -9.63
N LEU A 206 -24.50 4.98 -9.46
CA LEU A 206 -24.76 3.81 -8.62
C LEU A 206 -24.74 2.49 -9.41
N ASP A 207 -24.08 2.47 -10.57
CA ASP A 207 -23.97 1.24 -11.35
C ASP A 207 -23.13 0.25 -10.56
N SER A 208 -23.77 -0.80 -10.06
CA SER A 208 -23.16 -1.83 -9.21
C SER A 208 -22.04 -2.61 -9.92
N ALA A 209 -22.02 -2.57 -11.26
CA ALA A 209 -20.96 -3.10 -12.10
C ALA A 209 -19.81 -2.11 -12.36
N SER A 210 -19.90 -0.87 -11.88
CA SER A 210 -18.83 0.11 -12.08
C SER A 210 -17.59 -0.30 -11.29
N THR A 211 -16.46 -0.40 -11.98
CA THR A 211 -15.16 -0.68 -11.37
C THR A 211 -14.86 0.30 -10.24
N SER A 212 -15.22 1.58 -10.41
CA SER A 212 -15.06 2.61 -9.38
C SER A 212 -15.80 2.27 -8.09
N LEU A 213 -17.06 1.83 -8.13
CA LEU A 213 -17.79 1.46 -6.92
C LEU A 213 -17.09 0.33 -6.16
N LEU A 214 -16.69 -0.74 -6.86
CA LEU A 214 -15.99 -1.87 -6.26
C LEU A 214 -14.66 -1.45 -5.63
N VAL A 215 -13.92 -0.55 -6.28
CA VAL A 215 -12.67 0.01 -5.74
C VAL A 215 -12.92 0.85 -4.50
N TRP A 216 -13.96 1.68 -4.50
CA TRP A 216 -14.29 2.49 -3.33
C TRP A 216 -14.77 1.66 -2.15
N VAL A 217 -15.47 0.55 -2.38
CA VAL A 217 -15.73 -0.42 -1.31
C VAL A 217 -14.41 -0.93 -0.71
N GLN A 218 -13.41 -1.24 -1.53
CA GLN A 218 -12.08 -1.61 -1.03
C GLN A 218 -11.40 -0.46 -0.26
N PHE A 219 -11.54 0.79 -0.68
CA PHE A 219 -10.96 1.95 0.01
C PHE A 219 -11.64 2.25 1.35
N LEU A 220 -12.92 1.91 1.51
CA LEU A 220 -13.70 2.28 2.70
C LEU A 220 -13.86 1.14 3.70
N THR A 221 -13.65 -0.11 3.28
CA THR A 221 -13.82 -1.26 4.17
C THR A 221 -12.62 -1.42 5.10
N GLY A 222 -12.80 -1.09 6.38
CA GLY A 222 -11.82 -1.40 7.42
C GLY A 222 -11.67 -2.91 7.63
N ARG A 223 -10.43 -3.41 7.60
CA ARG A 223 -10.11 -4.86 7.60
C ARG A 223 -8.63 -5.12 7.87
N GLU A 224 -8.26 -6.38 8.08
CA GLU A 224 -6.86 -6.81 8.11
C GLU A 224 -6.28 -6.92 6.69
N LEU A 225 -5.06 -6.40 6.50
CA LEU A 225 -4.31 -6.46 5.26
C LEU A 225 -3.07 -7.35 5.47
N PHE A 226 -2.93 -8.42 4.67
CA PHE A 226 -1.82 -9.35 4.83
C PHE A 226 -0.49 -8.80 4.28
N HIS A 227 0.61 -9.17 4.92
CA HIS A 227 1.99 -9.01 4.43
C HIS A 227 2.87 -10.20 4.87
N ASP A 228 4.13 -10.22 4.40
CA ASP A 228 5.15 -11.24 4.74
C ASP A 228 4.63 -12.68 4.73
N ILE A 229 4.22 -13.13 3.54
CA ILE A 229 3.57 -14.43 3.35
C ILE A 229 4.63 -15.51 3.14
N PHE A 230 4.60 -16.51 4.01
CA PHE A 230 5.42 -17.71 3.93
C PHE A 230 4.58 -18.87 3.41
N THR A 231 5.05 -19.48 2.32
CA THR A 231 4.41 -20.64 1.69
C THR A 231 5.16 -21.93 2.02
N GLY A 232 4.44 -23.07 2.09
CA GLY A 232 5.03 -24.38 2.36
C GLY A 232 4.21 -25.19 3.36
N THR A 233 4.82 -26.20 3.96
CA THR A 233 4.18 -27.06 4.98
C THR A 233 3.77 -26.28 6.23
N ASN A 234 4.57 -25.27 6.61
CA ASN A 234 4.29 -24.36 7.73
C ASN A 234 3.91 -22.97 7.19
N ALA A 235 2.92 -22.92 6.30
CA ALA A 235 2.46 -21.67 5.71
C ALA A 235 1.94 -20.69 6.77
N LYS A 236 2.43 -19.45 6.70
CA LYS A 236 2.22 -18.39 7.68
C LYS A 236 2.06 -17.04 6.99
N ALA A 237 1.41 -16.10 7.65
CA ALA A 237 1.34 -14.72 7.20
C ALA A 237 1.34 -13.78 8.41
N GLU A 238 1.60 -12.51 8.15
CA GLU A 238 1.34 -11.42 9.08
C GLU A 238 0.30 -10.49 8.48
N PHE A 239 -0.23 -9.59 9.30
CA PHE A 239 -1.20 -8.61 8.84
C PHE A 239 -1.11 -7.30 9.61
N GLU A 240 -1.63 -6.25 8.97
CA GLU A 240 -1.81 -4.92 9.54
C GLU A 240 -3.29 -4.54 9.55
N ILE A 241 -3.71 -3.71 10.50
CA ILE A 241 -5.10 -3.25 10.58
C ILE A 241 -5.28 -2.02 9.71
N TYR A 242 -6.21 -2.08 8.76
CA TYR A 242 -6.65 -0.92 8.00
C TYR A 242 -7.97 -0.38 8.57
N ALA A 243 -7.95 0.86 9.04
CA ALA A 243 -9.07 1.53 9.68
C ALA A 243 -9.31 2.92 9.04
N PRO A 244 -9.89 2.98 7.82
CA PRO A 244 -10.08 4.23 7.09
C PRO A 244 -10.98 5.25 7.79
N GLN A 245 -11.84 4.81 8.72
CA GLN A 245 -12.74 5.68 9.47
C GLN A 245 -12.04 6.73 10.33
N PHE A 246 -10.78 6.49 10.73
CA PHE A 246 -9.96 7.47 11.45
C PHE A 246 -9.47 8.62 10.57
N PHE A 247 -9.60 8.48 9.25
CA PHE A 247 -9.08 9.38 8.24
C PHE A 247 -10.14 9.73 7.19
N ALA A 248 -11.41 9.77 7.61
CA ALA A 248 -12.57 9.90 6.73
C ALA A 248 -12.47 11.13 5.79
N ARG A 249 -11.91 12.25 6.28
CA ARG A 249 -11.68 13.45 5.45
C ARG A 249 -10.80 13.20 4.24
N GLN A 250 -9.79 12.35 4.36
CA GLN A 250 -8.90 12.00 3.23
C GLN A 250 -9.61 11.23 2.12
N LEU A 251 -10.74 10.62 2.47
CA LEU A 251 -11.59 9.84 1.57
C LEU A 251 -12.80 10.65 1.11
N GLY A 252 -12.87 11.94 1.44
CA GLY A 252 -13.98 12.83 1.06
C GLY A 252 -15.21 12.72 1.96
N PHE A 253 -15.08 12.20 3.19
CA PHE A 253 -16.18 12.13 4.14
C PHE A 253 -15.99 13.12 5.30
N GLY A 254 -17.10 13.56 5.89
CA GLY A 254 -17.05 14.25 7.16
C GLY A 254 -16.44 13.37 8.25
N GLN A 255 -15.66 13.96 9.16
CA GLN A 255 -15.06 13.23 10.27
C GLN A 255 -15.99 13.24 11.49
N THR A 256 -16.52 12.08 11.82
CA THR A 256 -17.21 11.84 13.09
C THR A 256 -16.28 11.14 14.07
N TRP A 257 -16.77 10.89 15.29
CA TRP A 257 -16.10 10.07 16.28
C TRP A 257 -15.81 8.66 15.69
N PRO A 258 -14.54 8.26 15.52
CA PRO A 258 -14.22 6.95 14.98
C PRO A 258 -14.52 5.88 16.03
N VAL A 259 -15.27 4.85 15.65
CA VAL A 259 -15.41 3.66 16.48
C VAL A 259 -14.08 2.88 16.41
N PRO A 260 -13.43 2.58 17.55
CA PRO A 260 -12.22 1.77 17.57
C PRO A 260 -12.48 0.44 16.85
N PRO A 261 -11.51 -0.12 16.11
CA PRO A 261 -11.70 -1.40 15.47
C PRO A 261 -11.94 -2.45 16.56
N CYS A 262 -13.18 -2.90 16.73
CA CYS A 262 -13.59 -3.80 17.81
C CYS A 262 -13.12 -5.25 17.60
N TYR A 263 -12.40 -5.52 16.51
CA TYR A 263 -12.30 -6.85 15.91
C TYR A 263 -10.88 -7.40 15.76
N SER A 264 -9.86 -6.65 16.17
CA SER A 264 -8.49 -7.16 16.16
C SER A 264 -8.05 -7.54 17.57
N ARG A 265 -7.61 -8.79 17.74
CA ARG A 265 -6.97 -9.28 18.98
C ARG A 265 -5.66 -8.55 19.30
N ASN A 266 -5.10 -7.79 18.34
CA ASN A 266 -3.80 -7.17 18.48
C ASN A 266 -3.95 -5.79 19.13
N LEU A 267 -4.23 -5.80 20.42
CA LEU A 267 -4.05 -4.64 21.28
C LEU A 267 -2.55 -4.48 21.52
N ILE A 268 -1.91 -3.61 20.74
CA ILE A 268 -0.71 -2.86 21.14
C ILE A 268 0.60 -3.68 21.26
N ASP A 269 0.57 -5.01 21.19
CA ASP A 269 1.76 -5.83 21.38
C ASP A 269 1.97 -6.87 20.26
N GLY A 270 3.20 -6.98 19.76
CA GLY A 270 3.70 -8.15 19.02
C GLY A 270 3.43 -8.24 17.52
N PHE A 271 4.50 -8.56 16.80
CA PHE A 271 4.53 -9.12 15.44
C PHE A 271 3.72 -10.43 15.43
N HIS A 272 2.43 -10.37 15.12
CA HIS A 272 1.55 -11.54 15.15
C HIS A 272 1.61 -12.30 13.83
N THR A 273 2.37 -13.39 13.84
CA THR A 273 2.35 -14.37 12.76
C THR A 273 1.19 -15.34 12.95
N ILE A 274 0.33 -15.45 11.93
CA ILE A 274 -0.81 -16.37 11.89
C ILE A 274 -0.52 -17.55 10.96
N ASN A 275 -1.17 -18.68 11.23
CA ASN A 275 -1.08 -19.85 10.36
C ASN A 275 -2.05 -19.76 9.17
N LYS A 276 -1.94 -20.71 8.23
CA LYS A 276 -2.79 -20.77 7.03
C LYS A 276 -4.30 -20.78 7.34
N VAL A 277 -4.75 -21.54 8.34
CA VAL A 277 -6.18 -21.69 8.68
C VAL A 277 -6.73 -20.37 9.23
N GLU A 278 -5.96 -19.70 10.08
CA GLU A 278 -6.32 -18.37 10.59
C GLU A 278 -6.37 -17.33 9.47
N ALA A 279 -5.41 -17.36 8.55
CA ALA A 279 -5.40 -16.47 7.38
C ALA A 279 -6.62 -16.70 6.47
N GLU A 280 -7.03 -17.96 6.28
CA GLU A 280 -8.25 -18.31 5.53
C GLU A 280 -9.53 -17.77 6.21
N ALA A 281 -9.62 -17.91 7.53
CA ALA A 281 -10.75 -17.37 8.30
C ALA A 281 -10.83 -15.84 8.21
N ILE A 282 -9.70 -15.15 8.36
CA ILE A 282 -9.61 -13.68 8.22
C ILE A 282 -9.99 -13.27 6.79
N ASN A 283 -9.46 -13.94 5.77
CA ASN A 283 -9.80 -13.63 4.38
C ASN A 283 -11.30 -13.81 4.10
N THR A 284 -11.91 -14.89 4.62
CA THR A 284 -13.36 -15.14 4.49
C THR A 284 -14.15 -13.99 5.12
N ARG A 285 -13.78 -13.55 6.33
CA ARG A 285 -14.40 -12.39 6.98
C ARG A 285 -14.22 -11.10 6.17
N ASN A 286 -13.04 -10.86 5.61
CA ASN A 286 -12.77 -9.68 4.79
C ASN A 286 -13.64 -9.64 3.52
N ILE A 287 -13.84 -10.80 2.89
CA ILE A 287 -14.75 -10.95 1.74
C ILE A 287 -16.20 -10.64 2.18
N LEU A 288 -16.65 -11.20 3.31
CA LEU A 288 -17.98 -10.93 3.87
C LEU A 288 -18.19 -9.43 4.14
N LEU A 289 -17.23 -8.77 4.79
CA LEU A 289 -17.27 -7.33 5.07
C LEU A 289 -17.42 -6.51 3.78
N THR A 290 -16.65 -6.85 2.75
CA THR A 290 -16.72 -6.19 1.45
C THR A 290 -18.06 -6.43 0.76
N SER A 291 -18.56 -7.68 0.79
CA SER A 291 -19.81 -8.05 0.10
C SER A 291 -21.06 -7.43 0.73
N ASN A 292 -21.03 -7.16 2.05
CA ASN A 292 -22.12 -6.53 2.78
C ASN A 292 -22.01 -5.00 2.78
N PHE A 293 -20.94 -4.43 2.22
CA PHE A 293 -20.73 -3.00 2.21
C PHE A 293 -21.58 -2.35 1.12
N SER A 294 -22.48 -1.45 1.53
CA SER A 294 -23.27 -0.64 0.60
C SER A 294 -22.69 0.76 0.54
N LEU A 295 -22.30 1.20 -0.66
CA LEU A 295 -21.82 2.55 -0.91
C LEU A 295 -22.86 3.32 -1.75
N ALA A 296 -23.25 4.50 -1.27
CA ALA A 296 -23.99 5.47 -2.05
C ALA A 296 -23.03 6.49 -2.69
N PRO A 297 -23.34 7.04 -3.88
CA PRO A 297 -22.64 8.17 -4.45
C PRO A 297 -22.62 9.33 -3.46
N PHE A 298 -21.48 10.01 -3.41
CA PHE A 298 -21.29 11.11 -2.49
C PHE A 298 -20.36 12.14 -3.10
N ASN A 299 -20.56 13.39 -2.69
CA ASN A 299 -19.62 14.46 -2.98
C ASN A 299 -18.65 14.60 -1.81
N PRO A 300 -17.35 14.85 -2.05
CA PRO A 300 -16.40 15.08 -0.99
C PRO A 300 -16.85 16.18 -0.02
N SER A 301 -16.84 15.86 1.27
CA SER A 301 -17.12 16.77 2.38
C SER A 301 -15.96 16.75 3.36
N HIS A 302 -15.69 17.90 3.97
CA HIS A 302 -14.60 18.07 4.94
C HIS A 302 -15.10 18.52 6.32
N VAL A 303 -16.41 18.39 6.56
CA VAL A 303 -17.04 18.72 7.85
C VAL A 303 -16.41 17.91 8.97
N ILE A 304 -16.24 18.54 10.13
CA ILE A 304 -15.74 17.89 11.35
C ILE A 304 -16.86 17.96 12.38
N HIS A 305 -17.15 16.84 13.03
CA HIS A 305 -18.06 16.80 14.17
C HIS A 305 -17.32 17.28 15.43
N GLN A 306 -17.96 18.11 16.26
CA GLN A 306 -17.36 18.67 17.47
C GLN A 306 -16.74 17.62 18.40
N LEU A 307 -17.40 16.46 18.57
CA LEU A 307 -16.86 15.35 19.37
C LEU A 307 -15.50 14.83 18.85
N PHE A 308 -15.23 14.91 17.55
CA PHE A 308 -13.92 14.53 17.01
C PHE A 308 -12.83 15.52 17.43
N GLU A 309 -13.15 16.82 17.52
CA GLU A 309 -12.21 17.84 17.99
C GLU A 309 -11.84 17.63 19.45
N GLN A 310 -12.79 17.14 20.27
CA GLN A 310 -12.57 16.82 21.68
C GLN A 310 -11.67 15.58 21.91
N LEU A 311 -11.41 14.78 20.87
CA LEU A 311 -10.61 13.55 20.96
C LEU A 311 -9.11 13.87 21.12
N TRP A 312 -8.68 15.04 20.66
CA TRP A 312 -7.32 15.52 20.82
C TRP A 312 -7.28 16.53 21.97
N PRO A 313 -6.50 16.29 23.04
CA PRO A 313 -6.31 17.32 24.05
C PRO A 313 -5.76 18.57 23.37
N SER A 314 -6.38 19.72 23.66
CA SER A 314 -5.83 21.03 23.26
C SER A 314 -4.41 21.12 23.80
N VAL A 315 -3.43 21.07 22.89
CA VAL A 315 -1.99 21.20 23.17
C VAL A 315 -1.68 22.62 23.58
#